data_AF-A0A812RNC9-F1
#
_entry.id   AF-A0A812RNC9-F1
#
_cell.length_a   1.000
_cell.length_b   1.000
_cell.length_c   1.000
_cell.angle_alpha   90.00
_cell.angle_beta   90.00
_cell.angle_gamma   90.00
#
_symmetry.space_group_name_H-M   'P 1'
#
loop_
_entity.id
_entity.type
_entity.pdbx_description
1 polymer ?
#
loop_
_entity_poly.entity_id
_entity_poly.type
_entity_poly.pdbx_seq_one_letter_code
_entity_poly.pdbx_strand_id
1 'polypeptide(L)'
;MDKAKQLNWVDERGHWRILKWNPLKSELQVDDSRPTMPTEDLLKQTVELRKGVTEEALHRFRSHKKMTENPTAEWVQFRMEISLRPLGDPIWHTLQGWVGQAAWHLLGCRLRRERPQYNGLADLVRQGL
;
A
#
# COMPACT_ATOMS: atom_id res chain seq x y z
N MET A 1 16.47 -4.40 -11.15
CA MET A 1 15.49 -3.92 -12.16
C MET A 1 15.23 -4.95 -13.25
N ASP A 2 16.21 -5.79 -13.62
CA ASP A 2 16.08 -6.71 -14.76
C ASP A 2 14.95 -7.71 -14.61
N LYS A 3 14.72 -8.24 -13.39
CA LYS A 3 13.55 -9.09 -13.15
C LYS A 3 12.22 -8.36 -13.35
N ALA A 4 12.12 -7.10 -12.92
CA ALA A 4 10.91 -6.30 -13.12
C ALA A 4 10.66 -6.02 -14.62
N LYS A 5 11.72 -5.83 -15.41
CA LYS A 5 11.64 -5.76 -16.88
C LYS A 5 11.18 -7.10 -17.49
N GLN A 6 11.72 -8.24 -17.03
CA GLN A 6 11.28 -9.56 -17.47
C GLN A 6 9.79 -9.83 -17.17
N LEU A 7 9.29 -9.31 -16.05
CA LEU A 7 7.87 -9.41 -15.66
C LEU A 7 6.98 -8.37 -16.36
N ASN A 8 7.55 -7.53 -17.24
CA ASN A 8 6.87 -6.40 -17.88
C ASN A 8 6.21 -5.44 -16.87
N TRP A 9 6.82 -5.26 -15.70
CA TRP A 9 6.37 -4.32 -14.67
C TRP A 9 6.91 -2.92 -14.88
N VAL A 10 8.01 -2.83 -15.64
CA VAL A 10 8.70 -1.59 -15.97
C VAL A 10 8.77 -1.50 -17.49
N ASP A 11 8.41 -0.35 -18.05
CA ASP A 11 8.50 -0.10 -19.49
C ASP A 11 9.95 0.18 -19.94
N GLU A 12 10.13 0.39 -21.25
CA GLU A 12 11.43 0.64 -21.87
C GLU A 12 12.10 1.92 -21.34
N ARG A 13 11.31 2.88 -20.85
CA ARG A 13 11.79 4.15 -20.28
C ARG A 13 12.13 4.02 -18.80
N GLY A 14 11.92 2.85 -18.19
CA GLY A 14 12.16 2.65 -16.76
C GLY A 14 11.00 3.11 -15.87
N HIS A 15 9.81 3.38 -16.44
CA HIS A 15 8.63 3.74 -15.66
C HIS A 15 7.82 2.50 -15.28
N TRP A 16 7.19 2.56 -14.12
CA TRP A 16 6.42 1.47 -13.55
C TRP A 16 5.00 1.44 -14.11
N ARG A 17 4.58 0.25 -14.54
CA ARG A 17 3.24 0.01 -15.07
C ARG A 17 2.24 -0.23 -13.96
N ILE A 18 0.96 -0.04 -14.27
CA ILE A 18 -0.14 -0.48 -13.43
C ILE A 18 -0.54 -1.90 -13.84
N LEU A 19 -0.87 -2.72 -12.86
CA LEU A 19 -1.32 -4.08 -12.96
C LEU A 19 -2.81 -4.16 -12.57
N LYS A 20 -3.53 -5.07 -13.19
CA LYS A 20 -4.89 -5.46 -12.83
C LYS A 20 -4.98 -6.96 -12.65
N TRP A 21 -5.84 -7.39 -11.73
CA TRP A 21 -6.15 -8.79 -11.55
C TRP A 21 -6.98 -9.31 -12.73
N ASN A 22 -6.49 -10.37 -13.40
CA ASN A 22 -7.26 -11.09 -14.39
C ASN A 22 -7.90 -12.33 -13.71
N PRO A 23 -9.22 -12.34 -13.47
CA PRO A 23 -9.87 -13.44 -12.76
C PRO A 23 -9.88 -14.74 -13.54
N LEU A 24 -9.86 -14.69 -14.88
CA LEU A 24 -9.90 -15.89 -15.72
C LEU A 24 -8.58 -16.67 -15.66
N LYS A 25 -7.46 -15.96 -15.54
CA LYS A 25 -6.12 -16.57 -15.46
C LYS A 25 -5.56 -16.65 -14.04
N SER A 26 -6.25 -16.06 -13.07
CA SER A 26 -5.81 -15.96 -11.67
C SER A 26 -4.39 -15.38 -11.54
N GLU A 27 -4.09 -14.32 -12.31
CA GLU A 27 -2.79 -13.66 -12.31
C GLU A 27 -2.92 -12.14 -12.46
N LEU A 28 -1.89 -11.41 -12.05
CA LEU A 28 -1.76 -9.98 -12.31
C LEU A 28 -1.23 -9.76 -13.74
N GLN A 29 -1.87 -8.87 -14.48
CA GLN A 29 -1.46 -8.49 -15.83
C GLN A 29 -1.36 -6.98 -15.94
N VAL A 30 -0.55 -6.51 -16.90
CA VAL A 30 -0.42 -5.08 -17.18
C VAL A 30 -1.78 -4.50 -17.60
N ASP A 31 -2.09 -3.33 -17.05
CA ASP A 31 -3.25 -2.52 -17.41
C ASP A 31 -2.81 -1.34 -18.28
N ASP A 32 -2.71 -1.57 -19.60
CA ASP A 32 -2.28 -0.55 -20.56
C ASP A 32 -3.24 0.65 -20.69
N SER A 33 -4.41 0.61 -20.03
CA SER A 33 -5.34 1.75 -19.98
C SER A 33 -4.88 2.88 -19.05
N ARG A 34 -3.90 2.63 -18.18
CA ARG A 34 -3.41 3.60 -17.19
C ARG A 34 -1.99 4.04 -17.50
N PRO A 35 -1.64 5.31 -17.21
CA PRO A 35 -0.30 5.81 -17.44
C PRO A 35 0.73 5.11 -16.54
N THR A 36 1.95 4.96 -17.06
CA THR A 36 3.09 4.50 -16.27
C THR A 36 3.61 5.61 -15.36
N MET A 37 4.35 5.24 -14.31
CA MET A 37 4.83 6.17 -13.29
C MET A 37 6.36 6.14 -13.16
N PRO A 38 7.06 7.29 -13.25
CA PRO A 38 8.48 7.35 -12.98
C PRO A 38 8.83 6.93 -11.56
N THR A 39 10.02 6.37 -11.36
CA THR A 39 10.50 5.97 -10.02
C THR A 39 10.55 7.17 -9.06
N GLU A 40 10.88 8.36 -9.56
CA GLU A 40 10.95 9.59 -8.75
C GLU A 40 9.60 9.97 -8.14
N ASP A 41 8.50 9.81 -8.89
CA ASP A 41 7.17 10.13 -8.39
C ASP A 41 6.70 9.10 -7.37
N LEU A 42 7.08 7.83 -7.54
CA LEU A 42 6.86 6.79 -6.54
C LEU A 42 7.59 7.10 -5.23
N LEU A 43 8.83 7.58 -5.32
CA LEU A 43 9.61 7.98 -4.15
C LEU A 43 8.96 9.17 -3.43
N LYS A 44 8.48 10.19 -4.17
CA LYS A 44 7.73 11.31 -3.60
C LYS A 44 6.50 10.84 -2.83
N GLN A 45 5.70 9.95 -3.41
CA GLN A 45 4.52 9.38 -2.73
C GLN A 45 4.90 8.61 -1.45
N THR A 46 6.02 7.89 -1.47
CA THR A 46 6.51 7.16 -0.30
C THR A 46 6.95 8.12 0.82
N VAL A 47 7.61 9.23 0.46
CA VAL A 47 8.00 10.28 1.42
C VAL A 47 6.77 10.92 2.05
N GLU A 48 5.72 11.22 1.27
CA GLU A 48 4.46 11.75 1.81
C GLU A 48 3.77 10.76 2.75
N LEU A 49 3.69 9.47 2.38
CA LEU A 49 3.14 8.45 3.28
C LEU A 49 3.92 8.39 4.60
N ARG A 50 5.26 8.44 4.54
CA ARG A 50 6.13 8.39 5.72
C ARG A 50 5.82 9.49 6.73
N LYS A 51 5.41 10.69 6.30
CA LYS A 51 5.06 11.79 7.21
C LYS A 51 3.87 11.43 8.12
N GLY A 52 2.98 10.55 7.66
CA GLY A 52 1.83 10.07 8.43
C GLY A 52 2.08 8.78 9.22
N VAL A 53 3.24 8.13 9.03
CA VAL A 53 3.59 6.87 9.70
C VAL A 53 4.48 7.18 10.90
N THR A 54 3.89 7.18 12.09
CA THR A 54 4.63 7.15 13.36
C THR A 54 5.05 5.72 13.70
N GLU A 55 5.91 5.55 14.70
CA GLU A 55 6.30 4.22 15.19
C GLU A 55 5.07 3.39 15.63
N GLU A 56 4.11 4.04 16.29
CA GLU A 56 2.84 3.44 16.73
C GLU A 56 1.91 3.04 15.56
N ALA A 57 2.12 3.63 14.39
CA ALA A 57 1.35 3.33 13.20
C ALA A 57 1.84 2.06 12.48
N LEU A 58 3.05 1.56 12.77
CA LEU A 58 3.62 0.38 12.12
C LEU A 58 3.32 -0.89 12.92
N HIS A 59 2.35 -1.68 12.47
CA HIS A 59 1.91 -2.90 13.17
C HIS A 59 2.75 -4.13 12.83
N ARG A 60 3.24 -4.17 11.59
CA ARG A 60 4.05 -5.30 11.11
C ARG A 60 5.00 -4.83 10.03
N PHE A 61 6.27 -5.19 10.17
CA PHE A 61 7.25 -5.09 9.11
C PHE A 61 8.08 -6.37 9.13
N ARG A 62 7.94 -7.20 8.10
CA ARG A 62 8.67 -8.47 8.02
C ARG A 62 9.06 -8.81 6.61
N SER A 63 10.25 -9.37 6.45
CA SER A 63 10.64 -10.03 5.22
C SER A 63 9.77 -11.28 5.00
N HIS A 64 9.42 -11.56 3.74
CA HIS A 64 8.81 -12.83 3.34
C HIS A 64 9.79 -13.99 3.41
N LYS A 65 11.10 -13.71 3.30
CA LYS A 65 12.19 -14.70 3.36
C LYS A 65 13.00 -14.53 4.65
N LYS A 66 13.43 -15.65 5.23
CA LYS A 66 14.40 -15.63 6.34
C LYS A 66 15.78 -15.23 5.81
N MET A 67 16.58 -14.61 6.67
CA MET A 67 17.98 -14.36 6.38
C MET A 67 18.72 -15.70 6.34
N THR A 68 19.48 -15.93 5.29
CA THR A 68 20.26 -17.16 5.06
C THR A 68 21.68 -16.77 4.69
N GLU A 69 22.66 -17.57 5.09
CA GLU A 69 24.10 -17.30 4.85
C GLU A 69 24.44 -17.16 3.35
N ASN A 70 23.72 -17.89 2.49
CA ASN A 70 23.88 -17.83 1.03
C ASN A 70 22.54 -17.48 0.35
N PRO A 71 22.13 -16.20 0.32
CA PRO A 71 20.88 -15.80 -0.32
C PRO A 71 20.96 -15.98 -1.84
N THR A 72 20.15 -16.88 -2.39
CA THR A 72 20.04 -17.12 -3.84
C THR A 72 19.04 -16.19 -4.53
N ALA A 73 18.28 -15.41 -3.76
CA ALA A 73 17.25 -14.53 -4.27
C ALA A 73 17.83 -13.16 -4.62
N GLU A 74 17.62 -12.71 -5.86
CA GLU A 74 18.03 -11.38 -6.32
C GLU A 74 17.31 -10.22 -5.60
N TRP A 75 16.24 -10.50 -4.87
CA TRP A 75 15.42 -9.50 -4.18
C TRP A 75 14.66 -10.11 -2.99
N VAL A 76 14.27 -9.24 -2.07
CA VAL A 76 13.52 -9.57 -0.86
C VAL A 76 12.23 -8.77 -0.83
N GLN A 77 11.12 -9.45 -0.58
CA GLN A 77 9.83 -8.81 -0.34
C GLN A 77 9.66 -8.52 1.14
N PHE A 78 9.27 -7.29 1.45
CA PHE A 78 8.82 -6.92 2.78
C PHE A 78 7.31 -6.73 2.78
N ARG A 79 6.65 -7.34 3.76
CA ARG A 79 5.25 -7.06 4.06
C ARG A 79 5.20 -6.02 5.17
N MET A 80 4.49 -4.94 4.89
CA MET A 80 4.23 -3.86 5.83
C MET A 80 2.72 -3.76 6.11
N GLU A 81 2.35 -3.67 7.38
CA GLU A 81 0.98 -3.37 7.82
C GLU A 81 1.03 -2.10 8.66
N ILE A 82 0.31 -1.08 8.22
CA ILE A 82 0.21 0.22 8.91
C ILE A 82 -1.23 0.51 9.32
N SER A 83 -1.41 1.15 10.47
CA SER A 83 -2.68 1.70 10.93
C SER A 83 -2.47 3.17 11.26
N LEU A 84 -3.21 4.03 10.58
CA LEU A 84 -3.00 5.47 10.63
C LEU A 84 -4.15 6.13 11.40
N ARG A 85 -3.83 7.08 12.28
CA ARG A 85 -4.76 8.01 12.96
C ARG A 85 -3.99 9.31 13.26
N PRO A 86 -4.62 10.50 13.36
CA PRO A 86 -5.61 11.14 12.47
C PRO A 86 -4.98 11.50 11.10
N LEU A 87 -5.69 12.20 10.19
CA LEU A 87 -5.31 12.45 8.77
C LEU A 87 -5.46 11.24 7.82
N GLY A 88 -6.45 10.38 8.08
CA GLY A 88 -6.70 9.19 7.24
C GLY A 88 -7.10 9.52 5.79
N ASP A 89 -7.74 10.67 5.54
CA ASP A 89 -8.31 11.00 4.23
C ASP A 89 -7.26 11.30 3.13
N PRO A 90 -6.25 12.17 3.35
CA PRO A 90 -5.18 12.36 2.37
C PRO A 90 -4.39 11.08 2.08
N ILE A 91 -4.09 10.31 3.14
CA ILE A 91 -3.33 9.06 2.99
C ILE A 91 -4.17 7.98 2.29
N TRP A 92 -5.48 7.95 2.55
CA TRP A 92 -6.40 7.03 1.90
C TRP A 92 -6.38 7.19 0.38
N HIS A 93 -6.42 8.42 -0.13
CA HIS A 93 -6.32 8.67 -1.57
C HIS A 93 -4.97 8.26 -2.16
N THR A 94 -3.86 8.50 -1.46
CA THR A 94 -2.55 7.99 -1.86
C THR A 94 -2.54 6.46 -1.94
N LEU A 95 -3.03 5.79 -0.91
CA LEU A 95 -3.10 4.32 -0.86
C LEU A 95 -4.05 3.76 -1.94
N GLN A 96 -5.16 4.43 -2.25
CA GLN A 96 -6.02 4.05 -3.37
C GLN A 96 -5.30 4.18 -4.71
N GLY A 97 -4.50 5.24 -4.91
CA GLY A 97 -3.68 5.42 -6.11
C GLY A 97 -2.61 4.33 -6.27
N TRP A 98 -2.24 3.65 -5.20
CA TRP A 98 -1.29 2.54 -5.20
C TRP A 98 -1.92 1.20 -5.62
N VAL A 99 -3.25 1.13 -5.74
CA VAL A 99 -3.92 -0.09 -6.20
C VAL A 99 -3.45 -0.45 -7.60
N GLY A 100 -2.82 -1.61 -7.70
CA GLY A 100 -2.28 -2.12 -8.95
C GLY A 100 -0.88 -1.60 -9.31
N GLN A 101 -0.25 -0.74 -8.52
CA GLN A 101 1.12 -0.30 -8.82
C GLN A 101 2.08 -1.50 -8.87
N ALA A 102 2.91 -1.63 -9.91
CA ALA A 102 3.82 -2.76 -10.02
C ALA A 102 5.03 -2.65 -9.05
N ALA A 103 5.39 -1.43 -8.65
CA ALA A 103 6.49 -1.18 -7.71
C ALA A 103 6.19 -1.66 -6.28
N TRP A 104 4.93 -1.59 -5.86
CA TRP A 104 4.46 -2.07 -4.56
C TRP A 104 3.07 -2.67 -4.68
N HIS A 105 2.87 -3.82 -4.05
CA HIS A 105 1.59 -4.50 -4.12
C HIS A 105 0.74 -4.13 -2.91
N LEU A 106 -0.24 -3.24 -3.10
CA LEU A 106 -1.23 -2.98 -2.05
C LEU A 106 -2.10 -4.23 -1.85
N LEU A 107 -1.87 -4.95 -0.76
CA LEU A 107 -2.59 -6.19 -0.45
C LEU A 107 -4.00 -5.95 0.09
N GLY A 108 -4.21 -4.80 0.72
CA GLY A 108 -5.51 -4.42 1.27
C GLY A 108 -5.42 -3.09 1.99
N CYS A 109 -6.52 -2.35 1.97
CA CYS A 109 -6.67 -1.08 2.68
C CYS A 109 -8.08 -1.02 3.28
N ARG A 110 -8.21 -0.50 4.50
CA ARG A 110 -9.50 -0.36 5.16
C ARG A 110 -9.58 0.98 5.87
N LEU A 111 -10.51 1.82 5.44
CA LEU A 111 -10.91 3.01 6.18
C LEU A 111 -11.96 2.63 7.23
N ARG A 112 -11.80 3.12 8.45
CA ARG A 112 -12.81 2.98 9.52
C ARG A 112 -13.27 4.36 9.93
N ARG A 113 -14.59 4.56 9.95
CA ARG A 113 -15.18 5.77 10.52
C ARG A 113 -14.90 5.80 12.02
N GLU A 114 -14.53 6.97 12.53
CA GLU A 114 -14.43 7.18 13.96
C GLU A 114 -15.80 6.95 14.60
N ARG A 115 -15.84 6.24 15.74
CA ARG A 115 -17.10 6.06 16.46
C ARG A 115 -17.54 7.43 16.98
N PRO A 116 -18.84 7.77 16.94
CA PRO A 116 -19.33 8.95 17.62
C PRO A 116 -18.88 8.88 19.08
N GLN A 117 -18.11 9.89 19.53
CA GLN A 117 -17.96 10.12 20.95
C GLN A 117 -19.26 10.78 21.39
N TYR A 118 -20.11 10.01 22.05
CA TYR A 118 -21.32 10.55 22.67
C TYR A 118 -20.86 11.48 23.80
N ASN A 119 -21.42 12.68 23.85
CA ASN A 119 -21.25 13.53 25.02
C ASN A 119 -21.98 12.89 26.21
N GLY A 120 -21.68 13.32 27.44
CA GLY A 120 -22.28 12.72 28.64
C GLY A 120 -23.82 12.71 28.65
N LEU A 121 -24.46 13.63 27.93
CA LEU A 121 -25.92 13.65 27.75
C LEU A 121 -26.43 12.51 26.88
N ALA A 122 -25.73 12.17 25.80
CA ALA A 122 -26.11 11.06 24.93
C ALA A 122 -25.86 9.68 25.57
N ASP A 123 -24.90 9.58 26.49
CA ASP A 123 -24.71 8.37 27.31
C ASP A 123 -25.82 8.21 28.37
N LEU A 124 -26.29 9.32 28.97
CA LEU A 124 -27.42 9.32 29.91
C LEU A 124 -28.72 8.85 29.23
N VAL A 125 -29.02 9.37 28.03
CA VAL A 125 -30.20 8.93 27.25
C VAL A 125 -30.12 7.47 26.86
N ARG A 126 -28.92 6.97 26.56
CA ARG A 126 -28.69 5.57 26.20
C ARG A 126 -28.81 4.61 27.38
N GLN A 127 -28.62 5.11 28.61
CA GLN A 127 -28.76 4.35 29.86
C GLN A 127 -30.17 4.43 30.47
N GLY A 128 -31.13 5.08 29.79
CA GLY A 128 -32.54 5.06 30.17
C GLY A 128 -32.99 6.24 31.03
N LEU A 129 -32.36 7.40 30.87
CA LEU A 129 -32.89 8.69 31.32
C LEU A 129 -33.52 9.47 30.16
#